data_AF-A0A7W1BPS1-F1
#
_entry.id   AF-A0A7W1BPS1-F1
#
_cell.length_a   1.000
_cell.length_b   1.000
_cell.length_c   1.000
_cell.angle_alpha   90.00
_cell.angle_beta   90.00
_cell.angle_gamma   90.00
#
_symmetry.space_group_name_H-M   'P 1'
#
loop_
_entity.id
_entity.type
_entity.pdbx_description
1 polymer ?
#
loop_
_entity_poly.entity_id
_entity_poly.type
_entity_poly.pdbx_seq_one_letter_code
_entity_poly.pdbx_strand_id
1 'polypeptide(L)'
;MDELSLLTSWTLDPLQLTPIALIAIAYGVRARTLARRGQPAPGWRIGLFALGIALLVVAIASPLAAVAEEELFSFHMAQHLVLGDLAPLCLLAGLTGPLLRPVLTLPGVMRLRVLANPLVALPIWVANLALWHVPALYEAAVENSA
;
A
#
# COMPACT_ATOMS: atom_id res chain seq x y z
N MET A 1 3.20 -2.69 -32.92
CA MET A 1 3.22 -1.22 -32.72
C MET A 1 2.81 -0.90 -31.26
N ASP A 2 3.22 -1.73 -30.30
CA ASP A 2 2.43 -1.91 -29.06
C ASP A 2 3.19 -1.57 -27.76
N GLU A 3 4.52 -1.53 -27.78
CA GLU A 3 5.33 -1.16 -26.60
C GLU A 3 5.08 0.27 -26.12
N LEU A 4 4.86 1.21 -27.05
CA LEU A 4 4.59 2.61 -26.69
C LEU A 4 3.20 2.79 -26.06
N SER A 5 2.23 1.93 -26.39
CA SER A 5 0.91 1.97 -25.74
C SER A 5 1.01 1.55 -24.28
N LEU A 6 1.75 0.46 -24.02
CA LEU A 6 1.99 -0.10 -22.67
C LEU A 6 2.79 0.80 -21.73
N LEU A 7 3.53 1.79 -22.25
CA LEU A 7 4.23 2.77 -21.41
C LEU A 7 3.39 4.02 -21.13
N THR A 8 2.31 4.24 -21.90
CA THR A 8 1.61 5.54 -21.96
C THR A 8 0.15 5.48 -21.51
N SER A 9 -0.52 4.32 -21.50
CA SER A 9 -1.94 4.19 -21.14
C SER A 9 -2.22 4.14 -19.62
N TRP A 10 -1.76 5.15 -18.89
CA TRP A 10 -1.96 5.23 -17.44
C TRP A 10 -3.43 5.48 -17.09
N THR A 11 -4.02 4.59 -16.30
CA THR A 11 -5.39 4.70 -15.79
C THR A 11 -5.39 5.46 -14.47
N LEU A 12 -5.50 6.79 -14.57
CA LEU A 12 -5.51 7.67 -13.40
C LEU A 12 -6.92 7.80 -12.83
N ASP A 13 -7.41 6.76 -12.15
CA ASP A 13 -8.67 6.85 -11.42
C ASP A 13 -8.51 7.78 -10.20
N PRO A 14 -9.23 8.93 -10.16
CA PRO A 14 -9.16 9.85 -9.04
C PRO A 14 -9.51 9.18 -7.71
N LEU A 15 -10.43 8.22 -7.69
CA LEU A 15 -10.86 7.56 -6.47
C LEU A 15 -9.73 6.75 -5.83
N GLN A 16 -8.91 6.08 -6.65
CA GLN A 16 -7.79 5.27 -6.17
C GLN A 16 -6.57 6.12 -5.81
N LEU A 17 -6.31 7.18 -6.57
CA LEU A 17 -5.14 8.05 -6.34
C LEU A 17 -5.31 9.01 -5.17
N THR A 18 -6.55 9.43 -4.87
CA THR A 18 -6.86 10.36 -3.79
C THR A 18 -6.29 9.91 -2.43
N PRO A 19 -6.56 8.69 -1.91
CA PRO A 19 -6.02 8.28 -0.62
C PRO A 19 -4.49 8.22 -0.60
N ILE A 20 -3.86 7.79 -1.69
CA ILE A 20 -2.38 7.75 -1.82
C ILE A 20 -1.81 9.17 -1.75
N ALA A 21 -2.40 10.11 -2.50
CA ALA A 21 -1.98 11.51 -2.48
C ALA A 21 -2.17 12.14 -1.10
N LEU A 22 -3.29 11.89 -0.43
CA LEU A 22 -3.56 12.38 0.93
C LEU A 22 -2.50 11.88 1.92
N ILE A 23 -2.15 10.59 1.87
CA ILE A 23 -1.11 9.99 2.72
C ILE A 23 0.26 10.60 2.42
N ALA A 24 0.61 10.77 1.14
CA ALA A 24 1.87 11.40 0.73
C ALA A 24 1.98 12.86 1.20
N ILE A 25 0.92 13.64 1.05
CA ILE A 25 0.85 15.04 1.50
C ILE A 25 0.95 15.11 3.03
N ALA A 26 0.18 14.29 3.75
CA ALA A 26 0.21 14.26 5.22
C ALA A 26 1.61 13.94 5.74
N TYR A 27 2.29 12.95 5.16
CA TYR A 27 3.67 12.62 5.48
C TYR A 27 4.61 13.81 5.20
N GLY A 28 4.53 14.40 4.00
CA GLY A 28 5.38 15.53 3.60
C GLY A 28 5.22 16.75 4.50
N VAL A 29 3.98 17.14 4.83
CA VAL A 29 3.68 18.23 5.75
C VAL A 29 4.26 17.97 7.14
N ARG A 30 4.10 16.73 7.65
CA ARG A 30 4.59 16.36 8.97
C ARG A 30 6.12 16.32 9.01
N ALA A 31 6.77 15.73 8.01
CA ALA A 31 8.22 15.67 7.89
C ALA A 31 8.83 17.09 7.84
N ARG A 32 8.24 17.99 7.05
CA ARG A 32 8.65 19.41 6.98
C ARG A 32 8.47 20.12 8.32
N THR A 33 7.35 19.88 9.00
CA THR A 33 7.08 20.46 10.32
C THR A 33 8.10 19.99 11.37
N LEU A 34 8.45 18.71 11.36
CA LEU A 34 9.46 18.15 12.27
C LEU A 34 10.87 18.68 11.95
N ALA A 35 11.23 18.81 10.67
CA ALA A 35 12.48 19.43 10.26
C ALA A 35 12.60 20.88 10.76
N ARG A 36 11.53 21.68 10.64
CA ARG A 36 11.48 23.06 11.18
C ARG A 36 11.58 23.13 12.70
N ARG A 37 11.22 22.06 13.41
CA ARG A 37 11.34 21.94 14.88
C ARG A 37 12.69 21.36 15.33
N GLY A 38 13.66 21.24 14.44
CA GLY A 38 14.99 20.67 14.74
C GLY A 38 15.01 19.16 14.90
N GLN A 39 13.97 18.45 14.45
CA GLN A 39 13.87 16.98 14.51
C GLN A 39 13.63 16.39 13.11
N PRO A 40 14.51 16.62 12.11
CA PRO A 40 14.30 16.12 10.76
C PRO A 40 14.27 14.58 10.74
N ALA A 41 13.38 14.02 9.93
CA ALA A 41 13.42 12.59 9.63
C ALA A 41 14.67 12.28 8.77
N PRO A 42 15.34 11.14 8.99
CA PRO A 42 16.46 10.72 8.15
C PRO A 42 16.06 10.64 6.66
N GLY A 43 16.93 11.12 5.76
CA GLY A 43 16.64 11.17 4.32
C GLY A 43 16.32 9.81 3.70
N TRP A 44 17.00 8.74 4.13
CA TRP A 44 16.73 7.38 3.66
C TRP A 44 15.32 6.89 4.01
N ARG A 45 14.76 7.34 5.14
CA ARG A 45 13.37 7.02 5.53
C ARG A 45 12.36 7.76 4.66
N ILE A 46 12.64 9.01 4.32
CA ILE A 46 11.86 9.77 3.33
C ILE A 46 11.93 9.07 1.97
N GLY A 47 13.11 8.58 1.57
CA GLY A 47 13.30 7.80 0.36
C GLY A 47 12.47 6.51 0.35
N LEU A 48 12.47 5.74 1.44
CA LEU A 48 11.65 4.52 1.56
C LEU A 48 10.15 4.81 1.53
N PHE A 49 9.71 5.88 2.18
CA PHE A 49 8.31 6.28 2.13
C PHE A 49 7.90 6.68 0.70
N ALA A 50 8.73 7.48 0.04
CA ALA A 50 8.51 7.88 -1.35
C ALA A 50 8.50 6.66 -2.29
N LEU A 51 9.39 5.69 -2.06
CA LEU A 51 9.42 4.42 -2.80
C LEU A 51 8.12 3.64 -2.59
N GLY A 52 7.61 3.55 -1.36
CA GLY A 52 6.32 2.92 -1.08
C GLY A 52 5.16 3.58 -1.83
N ILE A 53 5.11 4.92 -1.85
CA ILE A 53 4.10 5.66 -2.63
C ILE A 53 4.24 5.39 -4.14
N ALA A 54 5.47 5.38 -4.66
CA ALA A 54 5.72 5.09 -6.06
C ALA A 54 5.27 3.66 -6.43
N LEU A 55 5.56 2.68 -5.58
CA LEU A 55 5.12 1.30 -5.77
C LEU A 55 3.59 1.17 -5.79
N LEU A 56 2.88 1.88 -4.90
CA LEU A 56 1.42 1.92 -4.92
C LEU A 56 0.91 2.47 -6.26
N VAL A 57 1.39 3.64 -6.68
CA VAL A 57 0.97 4.29 -7.94
C VAL A 57 1.26 3.40 -9.15
N VAL A 58 2.44 2.80 -9.22
CA VAL A 58 2.79 1.88 -10.31
C VAL A 58 1.88 0.66 -10.30
N ALA A 59 1.62 0.06 -9.13
CA ALA A 59 0.79 -1.13 -9.07
C ALA A 59 -0.68 -0.88 -9.43
N ILE A 60 -1.24 0.31 -9.18
CA ILE A 60 -2.64 0.61 -9.49
C ILE A 60 -2.86 1.29 -10.84
N ALA A 61 -1.92 2.13 -11.29
CA ALA A 61 -2.11 2.99 -12.46
C ALA A 61 -1.26 2.56 -13.65
N SER A 62 -0.40 1.54 -13.48
CA SER A 62 0.38 1.06 -14.63
C SER A 62 -0.53 0.41 -15.67
N PRO A 63 -0.27 0.65 -16.96
CA PRO A 63 -0.89 -0.07 -18.07
C PRO A 63 -0.77 -1.59 -17.95
N LEU A 64 0.30 -2.04 -17.29
CA LEU A 64 0.56 -3.44 -17.02
C LEU A 64 -0.48 -4.06 -16.08
N ALA A 65 -1.10 -3.28 -15.18
CA ALA A 65 -2.19 -3.77 -14.33
C ALA A 65 -3.41 -4.17 -15.15
N ALA A 66 -3.73 -3.42 -16.21
CA ALA A 66 -4.84 -3.75 -17.12
C ALA A 66 -4.55 -5.02 -17.95
N VAL A 67 -3.31 -5.20 -18.42
CA VAL A 67 -2.93 -6.43 -19.15
C VAL A 67 -2.71 -7.62 -18.20
N ALA A 68 -2.32 -7.36 -16.95
CA ALA A 68 -2.16 -8.39 -15.92
C ALA A 68 -3.49 -9.03 -15.53
N GLU A 69 -4.57 -8.23 -15.48
CA GLU A 69 -5.93 -8.73 -15.23
C GLU A 69 -6.46 -9.60 -16.38
N GLU A 70 -6.06 -9.34 -17.62
CA GLU A 70 -6.63 -10.00 -18.80
C GLU A 70 -5.76 -11.13 -19.40
N GLU A 71 -4.42 -11.10 -19.31
CA GLU A 71 -3.57 -12.03 -20.09
C GLU A 71 -2.50 -12.82 -19.31
N LEU A 72 -2.02 -12.37 -18.14
CA LEU A 72 -0.90 -13.04 -17.44
C LEU A 72 -1.06 -13.09 -15.90
N PHE A 73 -1.44 -14.28 -15.40
CA PHE A 73 -1.58 -14.59 -13.97
C PHE A 73 -0.33 -14.23 -13.13
N SER A 74 0.88 -14.36 -13.70
CA SER A 74 2.13 -14.01 -13.02
C SER A 74 2.24 -12.52 -12.71
N PHE A 75 1.82 -11.64 -13.63
CA PHE A 75 1.81 -10.20 -13.41
C PHE A 75 0.72 -9.80 -12.41
N HIS A 76 -0.45 -10.44 -12.48
CA HIS A 76 -1.52 -10.23 -11.52
C HIS A 76 -1.07 -10.56 -10.09
N MET A 77 -0.39 -11.70 -9.89
CA MET A 77 0.17 -12.07 -8.60
C MET A 77 1.29 -11.14 -8.15
N ALA A 78 2.16 -10.70 -9.07
CA ALA A 78 3.19 -9.72 -8.75
C ALA A 78 2.59 -8.39 -8.26
N GLN A 79 1.49 -7.94 -8.86
CA GLN A 79 0.76 -6.75 -8.42
C GLN A 79 0.23 -6.91 -6.99
N HIS A 80 -0.37 -8.06 -6.66
CA HIS A 80 -0.82 -8.36 -5.28
C HIS A 80 0.33 -8.36 -4.27
N LEU A 81 1.49 -8.93 -4.62
CA LEU A 81 2.68 -8.91 -3.74
C LEU A 81 3.23 -7.50 -3.55
N VAL A 82 3.24 -6.67 -4.60
CA VAL A 82 3.68 -5.28 -4.49
C VAL A 82 2.74 -4.46 -3.61
N LEU A 83 1.42 -4.60 -3.80
CA LEU A 83 0.40 -3.87 -3.04
C LEU A 83 0.28 -4.37 -1.58
N GLY A 84 0.34 -5.68 -1.38
CA GLY A 84 0.12 -6.33 -0.09
C GLY A 84 1.36 -6.35 0.81
N ASP A 85 2.56 -6.45 0.23
CA ASP A 85 3.78 -6.67 0.98
C ASP A 85 4.79 -5.54 0.79
N LEU A 86 5.30 -5.36 -0.44
CA LEU A 86 6.47 -4.51 -0.66
C LEU A 86 6.18 -3.02 -0.37
N ALA A 87 5.08 -2.48 -0.90
CA ALA A 87 4.73 -1.09 -0.68
C ALA A 87 4.44 -0.80 0.81
N PRO A 88 3.60 -1.59 1.53
CA PRO A 88 3.41 -1.43 2.97
C PRO A 88 4.71 -1.50 3.79
N LEU A 89 5.62 -2.43 3.47
CA LEU A 89 6.91 -2.54 4.13
C LEU A 89 7.78 -1.29 3.94
N CYS A 90 7.85 -0.76 2.71
CA CYS A 90 8.57 0.48 2.42
C CYS A 90 7.97 1.68 3.15
N LEU A 91 6.64 1.83 3.15
CA LEU A 91 5.94 2.89 3.87
C LEU A 91 6.21 2.81 5.37
N LEU A 92 6.09 1.62 5.97
CA LEU A 92 6.31 1.40 7.39
C LEU A 92 7.77 1.68 7.79
N ALA A 93 8.74 1.26 6.97
CA ALA A 93 10.16 1.53 7.21
C ALA A 93 10.49 3.03 7.13
N GLY A 94 9.76 3.78 6.29
CA GLY A 94 9.86 5.24 6.20
C GLY A 94 9.22 5.99 7.37
N LEU A 95 8.29 5.37 8.10
CA LEU A 95 7.65 5.99 9.26
C LEU A 95 8.56 6.01 10.49
N THR A 96 8.38 7.02 11.33
CA THR A 96 9.08 7.18 12.62
C THR A 96 8.08 7.50 13.72
N GLY A 97 8.45 7.23 14.99
CA GLY A 97 7.60 7.55 16.14
C GLY A 97 7.08 9.00 16.15
N PRO A 98 7.92 10.04 15.92
CA PRO A 98 7.47 11.43 15.84
C PRO A 98 6.49 11.73 14.70
N LEU A 99 6.60 11.00 13.58
CA LEU A 99 5.66 11.11 12.46
C LEU A 99 4.30 10.51 12.82
N LEU A 100 4.30 9.35 13.47
CA LEU A 100 3.08 8.60 13.84
C LEU A 100 2.39 9.11 15.10
N ARG A 101 3.09 9.85 15.96
CA ARG A 101 2.60 10.36 17.24
C ARG A 101 1.16 10.93 17.21
N PRO A 102 0.77 11.85 16.30
CA PRO A 102 -0.58 12.41 16.30
C PRO A 102 -1.68 11.36 16.08
N VAL A 103 -1.40 10.33 15.28
CA VAL A 103 -2.34 9.24 14.99
C VAL A 103 -2.37 8.26 16.17
N LEU A 104 -1.20 7.91 16.70
CA LEU A 104 -1.08 6.97 17.82
C LEU A 104 -1.68 7.51 19.11
N THR A 105 -1.85 8.83 19.27
CA THR A 105 -2.51 9.42 20.45
C THR A 105 -4.04 9.39 20.39
N LEU A 106 -4.66 9.01 19.27
CA LEU A 106 -6.11 8.92 19.16
C LEU A 106 -6.64 7.72 19.97
N PRO A 107 -7.69 7.88 20.80
CA PRO A 107 -8.18 6.82 21.67
C PRO A 107 -8.68 5.59 20.91
N GLY A 108 -9.27 5.78 19.72
CA GLY A 108 -9.69 4.68 18.84
C GLY A 108 -8.51 3.86 18.30
N VAL A 109 -7.46 4.53 17.84
CA VAL A 109 -6.24 3.88 17.33
C VAL A 109 -5.52 3.13 18.45
N MET A 110 -5.53 3.66 19.67
CA MET A 110 -4.92 3.00 20.82
C MET A 110 -5.58 1.65 21.15
N ARG A 111 -6.90 1.52 20.94
CA ARG A 111 -7.61 0.23 21.08
C ARG A 111 -7.17 -0.79 20.02
N LEU A 112 -6.92 -0.31 18.80
CA LEU A 112 -6.44 -1.14 17.69
C LEU A 112 -4.98 -1.57 17.84
N ARG A 113 -4.23 -1.04 18.81
CA ARG A 113 -2.84 -1.43 19.09
C ARG A 113 -2.69 -2.93 19.38
N VAL A 114 -3.75 -3.60 19.85
CA VAL A 114 -3.76 -5.06 20.00
C VAL A 114 -3.49 -5.78 18.67
N LEU A 115 -3.97 -5.24 17.55
CA LEU A 115 -3.75 -5.78 16.20
C LEU A 115 -2.31 -5.59 15.71
N ALA A 116 -1.56 -4.67 16.32
CA ALA A 116 -0.14 -4.47 16.03
C ALA A 116 0.78 -5.39 16.85
N ASN A 117 0.24 -6.19 17.77
CA ASN A 117 1.01 -7.23 18.46
C ASN A 117 1.34 -8.35 17.46
N PRO A 118 2.61 -8.76 17.29
CA PRO A 118 2.97 -9.82 16.35
C PRO A 118 2.23 -11.15 16.61
N LEU A 119 1.89 -11.45 17.87
CA LEU A 119 1.12 -12.65 18.23
C LEU A 119 -0.35 -12.59 17.80
N VAL A 120 -0.85 -11.41 17.43
CA VAL A 120 -2.22 -11.19 16.93
C VAL A 120 -2.19 -10.95 15.42
N ALA A 121 -1.27 -10.11 14.96
CA ALA A 121 -1.08 -9.76 13.56
C ALA A 121 -0.73 -11.00 12.71
N LEU A 122 0.21 -11.83 13.17
CA LEU A 122 0.66 -12.99 12.39
C LEU A 122 -0.46 -14.03 12.19
N PRO A 123 -1.20 -14.47 13.23
CA PRO A 123 -2.34 -15.35 13.01
C PRO A 123 -3.43 -14.75 12.13
N ILE A 124 -3.74 -13.47 12.27
CA ILE A 124 -4.72 -12.79 11.40
C ILE A 124 -4.25 -12.80 9.95
N TRP A 125 -2.98 -12.48 9.70
CA TRP A 125 -2.39 -12.51 8.37
C TRP A 125 -2.38 -13.92 7.77
N VAL A 126 -1.98 -14.93 8.55
CA VAL A 126 -2.01 -16.34 8.11
C VAL A 126 -3.44 -16.78 7.81
N ALA A 127 -4.41 -16.45 8.68
CA ALA A 127 -5.80 -16.79 8.47
C ALA A 127 -6.36 -16.11 7.22
N ASN A 128 -6.06 -14.84 6.99
CA ASN A 128 -6.44 -14.13 5.77
C ASN A 128 -5.84 -14.79 4.53
N LEU A 129 -4.54 -15.13 4.55
CA LEU A 129 -3.92 -15.83 3.43
C LEU A 129 -4.58 -17.20 3.19
N ALA A 130 -4.72 -18.01 4.23
CA ALA A 130 -5.33 -19.33 4.12
C ALA A 130 -6.76 -19.25 3.57
N LEU A 131 -7.55 -18.27 4.05
CA LEU A 131 -8.92 -18.03 3.60
C LEU A 131 -8.98 -17.77 2.10
N TRP A 132 -8.13 -16.90 1.57
CA TRP A 132 -8.09 -16.59 0.13
C TRP A 132 -7.51 -17.72 -0.73
N HIS A 133 -6.89 -18.73 -0.12
CA HIS A 133 -6.43 -19.94 -0.82
C HIS A 133 -7.46 -21.08 -0.79
N VAL A 134 -8.63 -20.90 -0.15
CA VAL A 134 -9.72 -21.89 -0.19
C VAL A 134 -10.44 -21.80 -1.53
N PRO A 135 -10.43 -22.86 -2.37
CA PRO A 135 -11.02 -22.84 -3.71
C PRO A 135 -12.49 -22.44 -3.74
N ALA A 136 -13.28 -22.89 -2.75
CA ALA A 136 -14.70 -22.59 -2.66
C ALA A 136 -15.01 -21.09 -2.48
N LEU A 137 -14.12 -20.31 -1.84
CA LEU A 137 -14.30 -18.86 -1.71
C LEU A 137 -13.90 -18.12 -2.98
N TYR A 138 -12.89 -18.63 -3.70
CA TYR A 138 -12.53 -18.14 -5.02
C TYR A 138 -13.65 -18.39 -6.04
N GLU A 139 -14.18 -19.61 -6.09
CA GLU A 139 -15.31 -20.00 -6.94
C GLU A 139 -16.54 -19.14 -6.63
N ALA A 140 -16.88 -18.93 -5.35
CA ALA A 140 -17.99 -18.07 -4.96
C ALA A 140 -17.80 -16.59 -5.36
N ALA A 141 -16.56 -16.08 -5.37
CA ALA A 141 -16.28 -14.72 -5.81
C ALA A 141 -16.37 -14.56 -7.34
N VAL A 142 -15.99 -15.60 -8.09
CA VAL A 142 -16.08 -15.61 -9.56
C VAL A 142 -17.53 -15.79 -10.02
N GLU A 143 -18.28 -16.69 -9.40
CA GLU A 143 -19.68 -16.98 -9.75
C GLU A 143 -20.64 -15.84 -9.37
N ASN A 144 -20.28 -14.99 -8.40
CA ASN A 144 -21.10 -13.87 -7.93
C ASN A 144 -20.58 -12.50 -8.40
N SER A 145 -20.07 -12.45 -9.63
CA SER A 145 -19.79 -11.20 -10.35
C SER A 145 -21.12 -10.55 -10.77
N ALA A 146 -21.64 -9.66 -9.91
CA ALA A 146 -22.79 -8.79 -10.17
C ALA A 146 -22.34 -7.37 -10.53
#